data_AF-A0A7W0K916-F1
#
_entry.id   AF-A0A7W0K916-F1
#
_cell.length_a   1.000
_cell.length_b   1.000
_cell.length_c   1.000
_cell.angle_alpha   90.00
_cell.angle_beta   90.00
_cell.angle_gamma   90.00
#
_symmetry.space_group_name_H-M   'P 1'
#
loop_
_entity.id
_entity.type
_entity.pdbx_description
1 polymer ?
#
loop_
_entity_poly.entity_id
_entity_poly.type
_entity_poly.pdbx_seq_one_letter_code
_entity_poly.pdbx_strand_id
1 'polypeptide(L)'
;MWFGVRDVRMVDKKPVTTDGQRLIDIIKRIDGEGAASEATRIVAASAQYNLGGVRTINMPTTPLEILHPDHHVQFMFKVAARDKIDGVWTTKLTFEEFDVPTIINSTTGDPLFIRGTVWVEPGRGRLWRVEIFVGPPADARVPRGLLNRLRVDFVPHPQMQIMVPKMMSEAFYISGGRGNGRARYSNYRRFSTAARILPQ
;
A
#
# COMPACT_ATOMS: atom_id res chain seq x y z
N MET A 1 0.62 3.89 -13.65
CA MET A 1 0.44 4.12 -12.20
C MET A 1 -0.96 3.69 -11.78
N TRP A 2 -1.09 2.67 -10.94
CA TRP A 2 -2.35 2.42 -10.23
C TRP A 2 -2.37 3.24 -8.94
N PHE A 3 -3.54 3.53 -8.38
CA PHE A 3 -3.63 4.08 -7.04
C PHE A 3 -4.77 3.41 -6.28
N GLY A 4 -4.45 2.95 -5.07
CA GLY A 4 -5.46 2.44 -4.15
C GLY A 4 -6.20 3.60 -3.51
N VAL A 5 -7.52 3.45 -3.34
CA VAL A 5 -8.37 4.46 -2.72
C VAL A 5 -9.23 3.83 -1.62
N ARG A 6 -9.52 4.59 -0.55
CA ARG A 6 -10.30 4.14 0.59
C ARG A 6 -11.34 5.18 0.97
N ASP A 7 -12.61 4.75 1.02
CA ASP A 7 -13.73 5.53 1.55
C ASP A 7 -14.07 5.03 2.95
N VAL A 8 -13.89 5.88 3.97
CA VAL A 8 -14.19 5.52 5.36
C VAL A 8 -15.67 5.78 5.63
N ARG A 9 -16.40 4.71 5.95
CA ARG A 9 -17.85 4.76 6.21
C ARG A 9 -18.21 4.98 7.67
N MET A 10 -17.35 4.56 8.60
CA MET A 10 -17.63 4.57 10.03
C MET A 10 -16.33 4.68 10.83
N VAL A 11 -16.36 5.49 11.90
CA VAL A 11 -15.26 5.65 12.88
C VAL A 11 -15.87 5.55 14.26
N ASP A 12 -15.28 4.76 15.16
CA ASP A 12 -15.79 4.55 16.53
C ASP A 12 -17.28 4.22 16.59
N LYS A 13 -17.72 3.35 15.68
CA LYS A 13 -19.12 2.93 15.47
C LYS A 13 -20.08 4.07 15.05
N LYS A 14 -19.57 5.26 14.78
CA LYS A 14 -20.34 6.41 14.29
C LYS A 14 -20.20 6.51 12.78
N PRO A 15 -21.29 6.61 12.02
CA PRO A 15 -21.22 6.87 10.59
C PRO A 15 -20.41 8.14 10.33
N VAL A 16 -19.51 8.07 9.36
CA VAL A 16 -18.85 9.28 8.87
C VAL A 16 -19.84 10.01 7.98
N THR A 17 -20.47 11.06 8.50
CA THR A 17 -21.17 12.07 7.69
C THR A 17 -20.13 13.03 7.13
N THR A 18 -20.13 13.22 5.82
CA THR A 18 -19.17 14.09 5.14
C THR A 18 -19.94 15.27 4.57
N ASP A 19 -19.48 16.48 4.86
CA ASP A 19 -19.98 17.72 4.22
C ASP A 19 -19.47 17.85 2.77
N GLY A 20 -18.59 16.94 2.32
CA GLY A 20 -18.00 16.89 0.97
C GLY A 20 -18.49 15.72 0.09
N GLN A 21 -17.96 15.66 -1.14
CA GLN A 21 -18.26 14.59 -2.11
C GLN A 21 -17.65 13.25 -1.66
N ARG A 22 -18.42 12.17 -1.75
CA ARG A 22 -17.88 10.82 -1.49
C ARG A 22 -16.88 10.47 -2.58
N LEU A 23 -15.89 9.64 -2.23
CA LEU A 23 -14.91 9.11 -3.18
C LEU A 23 -15.57 8.50 -4.44
N ILE A 24 -16.73 7.85 -4.29
CA ILE A 24 -17.47 7.30 -5.43
C ILE A 24 -18.00 8.38 -6.38
N ASP A 25 -18.34 9.56 -5.87
CA ASP A 25 -18.83 10.67 -6.67
C ASP A 25 -17.69 11.33 -7.43
N ILE A 26 -16.51 11.41 -6.82
CA ILE A 26 -15.25 11.88 -7.43
C ILE A 26 -14.85 10.93 -8.58
N ILE A 27 -14.84 9.61 -8.34
CA ILE A 27 -14.49 8.61 -9.37
C ILE A 27 -15.44 8.66 -10.59
N LYS A 28 -16.74 8.88 -10.36
CA LYS A 28 -17.74 8.99 -11.44
C LYS A 28 -17.57 10.22 -12.32
N ARG A 29 -16.91 11.26 -11.83
CA ARG A 29 -16.71 12.54 -12.52
C ARG A 29 -15.40 12.61 -13.30
N ILE A 30 -14.57 11.57 -13.24
CA ILE A 30 -13.34 11.51 -14.03
C ILE A 30 -13.73 11.46 -15.52
N ASP A 31 -13.70 12.61 -16.18
CA ASP A 31 -13.57 12.74 -17.62
C ASP A 31 -12.08 12.90 -17.99
N GLY A 32 -11.72 12.60 -19.23
CA GLY A 32 -10.32 12.49 -19.65
C GLY A 32 -9.51 13.79 -19.51
N GLU A 33 -10.17 14.95 -19.49
CA GLU A 33 -9.57 16.28 -19.37
C GLU A 33 -9.57 16.75 -17.91
N GLY A 34 -8.62 16.27 -17.11
CA GLY A 34 -8.50 16.64 -15.68
C GLY A 34 -8.05 15.52 -14.75
N ALA A 35 -7.78 14.34 -15.29
CA ALA A 35 -7.46 13.13 -14.53
C ALA A 35 -6.35 13.30 -13.47
N ALA A 36 -5.35 14.17 -13.70
CA ALA A 36 -4.25 14.39 -12.76
C ALA A 36 -4.64 15.22 -11.52
N SER A 37 -5.40 16.30 -11.70
CA SER A 37 -5.90 17.10 -10.57
C SER A 37 -6.96 16.33 -9.77
N GLU A 38 -7.73 15.48 -10.47
CA GLU A 38 -8.71 14.60 -9.84
C GLU A 38 -8.06 13.45 -9.06
N ALA A 39 -6.99 12.85 -9.59
CA ALA A 39 -6.20 11.84 -8.86
C ALA A 39 -5.63 12.40 -7.54
N THR A 40 -5.14 13.64 -7.55
CA THR A 40 -4.66 14.31 -6.32
C THR A 40 -5.77 14.47 -5.29
N ARG A 41 -6.97 14.91 -5.72
CA ARG A 41 -8.14 15.02 -4.82
C ARG A 41 -8.57 13.67 -4.25
N ILE A 42 -8.56 12.63 -5.08
CA ILE A 42 -8.87 11.26 -4.68
C ILE A 42 -7.90 10.75 -3.62
N VAL A 43 -6.60 10.94 -3.84
CA VAL A 43 -5.55 10.52 -2.90
C VAL A 43 -5.68 11.29 -1.58
N ALA A 44 -5.90 12.60 -1.63
CA ALA A 44 -6.10 13.43 -0.43
C ALA A 44 -7.33 13.00 0.37
N ALA A 45 -8.48 12.80 -0.30
CA ALA A 45 -9.70 12.30 0.33
C ALA A 45 -9.50 10.90 0.95
N SER A 46 -8.76 10.02 0.27
CA SER A 46 -8.43 8.69 0.79
C SER A 46 -7.50 8.73 2.02
N ALA A 47 -6.66 9.75 2.13
CA ALA A 47 -5.68 9.91 3.21
C ALA A 47 -6.23 10.62 4.45
N GLN A 48 -7.37 11.30 4.36
CA GLN A 48 -7.96 12.13 5.44
C GLN A 48 -8.12 11.38 6.78
N TYR A 49 -8.38 10.08 6.72
CA TYR A 49 -8.58 9.23 7.89
C TYR A 49 -7.37 8.34 8.22
N ASN A 50 -6.19 8.64 7.67
CA ASN A 50 -4.96 7.98 8.09
C ASN A 50 -4.60 8.43 9.50
N LEU A 51 -4.44 7.47 10.41
CA LEU A 51 -4.00 7.74 11.78
C LEU A 51 -2.50 8.03 11.81
N GLY A 52 -2.04 9.07 12.48
CA GLY A 52 -0.62 9.45 12.57
C GLY A 52 -0.23 10.56 11.59
N GLY A 53 1.07 10.80 11.42
CA GLY A 53 1.55 11.85 10.51
C GLY A 53 1.05 11.67 9.06
N VAL A 54 1.05 12.75 8.27
CA VAL A 54 0.66 12.72 6.85
C VAL A 54 1.45 11.63 6.14
N ARG A 55 0.74 10.62 5.63
CA ARG A 55 1.34 9.49 4.93
C ARG A 55 0.44 8.99 3.82
N THR A 56 1.06 8.56 2.73
CA THR A 56 0.39 7.97 1.55
C THR A 56 0.47 6.44 1.51
N ILE A 57 1.20 5.81 2.45
CA ILE A 57 1.48 4.36 2.47
C ILE A 57 0.48 3.47 3.23
N ASN A 58 -0.69 3.99 3.62
CA ASN A 58 -1.69 3.24 4.41
C ASN A 58 -2.65 2.43 3.51
N MET A 59 -2.13 1.80 2.45
CA MET A 59 -2.93 0.97 1.55
C MET A 59 -2.34 -0.43 1.45
N PRO A 60 -3.17 -1.48 1.42
CA PRO A 60 -2.68 -2.85 1.36
C PRO A 60 -2.03 -3.18 0.01
N THR A 61 -2.22 -2.33 -0.99
CA THR A 61 -1.62 -2.43 -2.32
C THR A 61 -0.33 -1.62 -2.47
N THR A 62 0.02 -0.74 -1.53
CA THR A 62 1.29 0.01 -1.55
C THR A 62 2.51 -0.91 -1.76
N PRO A 63 2.59 -2.09 -1.13
CA PRO A 63 3.72 -2.99 -1.39
C PRO A 63 3.81 -3.52 -2.81
N LEU A 64 2.69 -3.61 -3.54
CA LEU A 64 2.69 -4.06 -4.93
C LEU A 64 3.30 -3.00 -5.85
N GLU A 65 3.10 -1.72 -5.53
CA GLU A 65 3.76 -0.62 -6.23
C GLU A 65 5.27 -0.70 -6.05
N ILE A 66 5.75 -0.86 -4.81
CA ILE A 66 7.19 -0.96 -4.51
C ILE A 66 7.86 -2.12 -5.27
N LEU A 67 7.12 -3.20 -5.53
CA LEU A 67 7.62 -4.38 -6.22
C LEU A 67 7.38 -4.33 -7.74
N HIS A 68 6.77 -3.27 -8.25
CA HIS A 68 6.50 -3.11 -9.67
C HIS A 68 7.82 -2.96 -10.46
N PRO A 69 7.94 -3.58 -11.65
CA PRO A 69 9.17 -3.53 -12.46
C PRO A 69 9.73 -2.13 -12.69
N ASP A 70 8.86 -1.13 -12.86
CA ASP A 70 9.26 0.26 -13.08
C ASP A 70 10.11 0.84 -11.94
N HIS A 71 9.97 0.32 -10.71
CA HIS A 71 10.76 0.76 -9.56
C HIS A 71 12.01 -0.08 -9.33
N HIS A 72 12.18 -1.22 -10.03
CA HIS A 72 13.29 -2.16 -9.76
C HIS A 72 14.68 -1.53 -9.85
N VAL A 73 14.84 -0.48 -10.67
CA VAL A 73 16.11 0.23 -10.81
C VAL A 73 16.57 0.94 -9.54
N GLN A 74 15.64 1.24 -8.61
CA GLN A 74 15.93 1.92 -7.34
C GLN A 74 16.08 0.95 -6.15
N PHE A 75 15.87 -0.36 -6.38
CA PHE A 75 15.86 -1.37 -5.31
C PHE A 75 16.90 -2.47 -5.52
N MET A 76 17.64 -2.78 -4.47
CA MET A 76 18.46 -3.98 -4.40
C MET A 76 17.68 -5.11 -3.73
N PHE A 77 17.68 -6.29 -4.35
CA PHE A 77 17.07 -7.50 -3.79
C PHE A 77 18.13 -8.55 -3.47
N LYS A 78 17.96 -9.26 -2.35
CA LYS A 78 18.84 -10.35 -1.93
C LYS A 78 18.01 -11.54 -1.44
N VAL A 79 18.38 -12.74 -1.87
CA VAL A 79 17.80 -13.97 -1.31
C VAL A 79 18.33 -14.17 0.09
N ALA A 80 17.43 -14.27 1.07
CA ALA A 80 17.80 -14.41 2.48
C ALA A 80 17.56 -15.83 3.01
N ALA A 81 16.41 -16.43 2.69
CA ALA A 81 16.03 -17.74 3.21
C ALA A 81 14.88 -18.38 2.41
N ARG A 82 14.44 -19.56 2.84
CA ARG A 82 13.17 -20.16 2.46
C ARG A 82 12.32 -20.35 3.72
N ASP A 83 11.08 -19.89 3.67
CA ASP A 83 10.12 -20.00 4.77
C ASP A 83 8.83 -20.65 4.27
N LYS A 84 8.08 -21.28 5.17
CA LYS A 84 6.75 -21.82 4.88
C LYS A 84 5.68 -20.87 5.41
N ILE A 85 4.78 -20.39 4.55
CA ILE A 85 3.63 -19.55 4.93
C ILE A 85 2.36 -20.28 4.54
N ASP A 86 1.45 -20.50 5.50
CA ASP A 86 0.16 -21.17 5.29
C ASP A 86 0.29 -22.47 4.46
N GLY A 87 1.33 -23.26 4.75
CA GLY A 87 1.59 -24.53 4.08
C GLY A 87 2.39 -24.44 2.77
N VAL A 88 2.64 -23.24 2.24
CA VAL A 88 3.33 -23.01 0.96
C VAL A 88 4.78 -22.60 1.20
N TRP A 89 5.71 -23.22 0.47
CA TRP A 89 7.10 -22.82 0.46
C TRP A 89 7.28 -21.50 -0.28
N THR A 90 7.98 -20.56 0.35
CA THR A 90 8.25 -19.22 -0.18
C THR A 90 9.74 -18.92 -0.11
N THR A 91 10.23 -18.20 -1.10
CA THR A 91 11.56 -17.57 -1.06
C THR A 91 11.43 -16.24 -0.34
N LYS A 92 12.23 -16.07 0.72
CA LYS A 92 12.34 -14.83 1.48
C LYS A 92 13.41 -13.95 0.81
N LEU A 93 12.98 -12.81 0.27
CA LEU A 93 13.87 -11.81 -0.32
C LEU A 93 13.89 -10.57 0.56
N THR A 94 15.07 -10.10 0.95
CA THR A 94 15.23 -8.77 1.53
C THR A 94 15.38 -7.75 0.42
N PHE A 95 14.85 -6.55 0.61
CA PHE A 95 15.00 -5.47 -0.34
C PHE A 95 15.31 -4.14 0.35
N GLU A 96 15.96 -3.25 -0.38
CA GLU A 96 16.34 -1.92 0.07
C GLU A 96 16.36 -0.95 -1.11
N GLU A 97 15.65 0.17 -0.95
CA GLU A 97 15.76 1.35 -1.79
C GLU A 97 17.13 2.00 -1.53
N PHE A 98 17.86 2.34 -2.59
CA PHE A 98 19.22 2.88 -2.46
C PHE A 98 19.46 4.17 -3.24
N ASP A 99 18.49 4.64 -4.01
CA ASP A 99 18.63 5.80 -4.91
C ASP A 99 17.57 6.87 -4.66
N VAL A 100 17.79 8.07 -5.22
CA VAL A 100 16.87 9.21 -5.17
C VAL A 100 16.39 9.59 -6.58
N PRO A 101 15.17 10.13 -6.75
CA PRO A 101 14.19 10.45 -5.70
C PRO A 101 13.57 9.19 -5.09
N THR A 102 13.38 9.19 -3.76
CA THR A 102 12.71 8.10 -3.06
C THR A 102 11.22 8.08 -3.36
N ILE A 103 10.60 6.90 -3.29
CA ILE A 103 9.14 6.74 -3.48
C ILE A 103 8.35 7.52 -2.42
N ILE A 104 8.90 7.65 -1.21
CA ILE A 104 8.26 8.33 -0.09
C ILE A 104 9.13 9.49 0.36
N ASN A 105 8.51 10.64 0.59
CA ASN A 105 9.15 11.78 1.23
C ASN A 105 8.51 12.05 2.60
N SER A 106 9.28 12.62 3.51
CA SER A 106 8.78 13.13 4.78
C SER A 106 7.85 14.32 4.55
N THR A 107 7.16 14.77 5.61
CA THR A 107 6.36 16.00 5.55
C THR A 107 7.20 17.25 5.34
N THR A 108 8.50 17.19 5.63
CA THR A 108 9.48 18.27 5.39
C THR A 108 10.14 18.18 4.01
N GLY A 109 9.82 17.15 3.21
CA GLY A 109 10.36 16.94 1.87
C GLY A 109 11.64 16.11 1.82
N ASP A 110 12.15 15.66 2.97
CA ASP A 110 13.34 14.81 3.03
C ASP A 110 13.05 13.39 2.51
N PRO A 111 14.00 12.76 1.80
CA PRO A 111 13.82 11.41 1.28
C PRO A 111 13.68 10.39 2.42
N LEU A 112 12.69 9.51 2.31
CA LEU A 112 12.49 8.38 3.23
C LEU A 112 12.65 7.06 2.48
N PHE A 113 13.65 6.30 2.89
CA PHE A 113 14.03 5.06 2.24
C PHE A 113 13.19 3.88 2.73
N ILE A 114 12.80 3.05 1.77
CA ILE A 114 12.04 1.83 1.99
C ILE A 114 12.99 0.65 2.05
N ARG A 115 12.87 -0.16 3.11
CA ARG A 115 13.56 -1.45 3.21
C ARG A 115 12.65 -2.50 3.77
N GLY A 116 12.89 -3.76 3.48
CA GLY A 116 11.94 -4.77 3.91
C GLY A 116 12.26 -6.19 3.50
N THR A 117 11.22 -7.00 3.56
CA THR A 117 11.27 -8.41 3.19
C THR A 117 9.97 -8.80 2.49
N VAL A 118 10.09 -9.57 1.42
CA VAL A 118 8.98 -10.22 0.72
C VAL A 118 9.11 -11.73 0.79
N TRP A 119 7.96 -12.39 0.79
CA TRP A 119 7.85 -13.85 0.72
C TRP A 119 7.09 -14.20 -0.54
N VAL A 120 7.81 -14.76 -1.51
CA VAL A 120 7.31 -15.03 -2.86
C VAL A 120 7.31 -16.54 -3.10
N GLU A 121 6.21 -17.07 -3.61
CA GLU A 121 6.16 -18.47 -4.04
C GLU A 121 7.02 -18.68 -5.29
N PRO A 122 8.01 -19.58 -5.24
CA PRO A 122 8.87 -19.85 -6.39
C PRO A 122 8.06 -20.45 -7.55
N GLY A 123 8.42 -20.09 -8.79
CA GLY A 123 7.79 -20.59 -10.02
C GLY A 123 6.43 -19.96 -10.36
N ARG A 124 5.67 -19.44 -9.39
CA ARG A 124 4.39 -18.75 -9.63
C ARG A 124 4.42 -17.24 -9.40
N GLY A 125 5.44 -16.74 -8.70
CA GLY A 125 5.55 -15.31 -8.41
C GLY A 125 4.47 -14.77 -7.46
N ARG A 126 3.69 -15.63 -6.79
CA ARG A 126 2.64 -15.19 -5.87
C ARG A 126 3.27 -14.58 -4.61
N LEU A 127 2.91 -13.34 -4.32
CA LEU A 127 3.31 -12.66 -3.09
C LEU A 127 2.42 -13.10 -1.94
N TRP A 128 3.02 -13.70 -0.90
CA TRP A 128 2.30 -14.19 0.29
C TRP A 128 2.37 -13.21 1.46
N ARG A 129 3.50 -12.51 1.57
CA ARG A 129 3.72 -11.52 2.63
C ARG A 129 4.73 -10.49 2.17
N VAL A 130 4.57 -9.29 2.69
CA VAL A 130 5.54 -8.23 2.62
C VAL A 130 5.59 -7.49 3.95
N GLU A 131 6.80 -7.19 4.41
CA GLU A 131 7.06 -6.33 5.55
C GLU A 131 7.99 -5.20 5.10
N ILE A 132 7.58 -3.97 5.33
CA ILE A 132 8.23 -2.74 4.94
C ILE A 132 8.55 -1.95 6.20
N PHE A 133 9.73 -1.36 6.20
CA PHE A 133 10.18 -0.34 7.11
C PHE A 133 10.49 0.92 6.32
N VAL A 134 10.01 2.06 6.80
CA VAL A 134 10.25 3.38 6.22
C VAL A 134 10.98 4.25 7.24
N GLY A 135 12.04 4.92 6.80
CA GLY A 135 12.78 5.87 7.61
C GLY A 135 14.00 6.43 6.89
N PRO A 136 14.96 7.01 7.63
CA PRO A 136 16.16 7.58 7.03
C PRO A 136 17.02 6.52 6.33
N PRO A 137 18.04 6.91 5.55
CA PRO A 137 19.03 6.01 4.95
C PRO A 137 19.58 4.98 5.96
N ALA A 138 19.96 3.79 5.49
CA ALA A 138 20.31 2.69 6.39
C ALA A 138 21.58 2.93 7.22
N ASP A 139 22.47 3.80 6.76
CA ASP A 139 23.67 4.24 7.48
C ASP A 139 23.38 5.20 8.65
N ALA A 140 22.18 5.79 8.72
CA ALA A 140 21.75 6.67 9.82
C ALA A 140 21.54 5.95 11.17
N ARG A 141 21.79 4.62 11.24
CA ARG A 141 21.77 3.78 12.46
C ARG A 141 20.51 3.92 13.32
N VAL A 142 19.35 4.18 12.73
CA VAL A 142 18.08 4.20 13.47
C VAL A 142 17.62 2.77 13.78
N PRO A 143 17.38 2.40 15.05
CA PRO A 143 16.88 1.08 15.41
C PRO A 143 15.58 0.73 14.69
N ARG A 144 15.43 -0.52 14.22
CA ARG A 144 14.21 -0.96 13.49
C ARG A 144 12.90 -0.73 14.24
N GLY A 145 12.90 -0.83 15.58
CA GLY A 145 11.72 -0.54 16.42
C GLY A 145 11.27 0.93 16.37
N LEU A 146 12.16 1.81 15.91
CA LEU A 146 11.94 3.24 15.70
C LEU A 146 11.65 3.58 14.23
N LEU A 147 11.39 2.59 13.38
CA LEU A 147 10.95 2.84 12.01
C LEU A 147 9.43 2.72 11.91
N ASN A 148 8.85 3.38 10.91
CA ASN A 148 7.47 3.12 10.51
C ASN A 148 7.43 1.75 9.86
N ARG A 149 6.52 0.88 10.29
CA ARG A 149 6.39 -0.49 9.78
C ARG A 149 5.03 -0.68 9.15
N LEU A 150 5.01 -1.31 7.98
CA LEU A 150 3.83 -1.79 7.29
C LEU A 150 4.04 -3.27 6.97
N ARG A 151 3.09 -4.12 7.33
CA ARG A 151 3.08 -5.53 6.91
C ARG A 151 1.75 -5.88 6.30
N VAL A 152 1.79 -6.51 5.13
CA VAL A 152 0.61 -7.04 4.44
C VAL A 152 0.78 -8.54 4.24
N ASP A 153 -0.24 -9.28 4.65
CA ASP A 153 -0.38 -10.71 4.40
C ASP A 153 -1.40 -10.90 3.30
N PHE A 154 -1.09 -11.73 2.30
CA PHE A 154 -1.95 -12.03 1.16
C PHE A 154 -2.46 -13.47 1.20
N VAL A 155 -3.56 -13.73 0.50
CA VAL A 155 -4.17 -15.05 0.36
C VAL A 155 -4.69 -15.22 -1.07
N PRO A 156 -4.66 -16.43 -1.65
CA PRO A 156 -5.35 -16.68 -2.91
C PRO A 156 -6.86 -16.47 -2.77
N HIS A 157 -7.47 -15.78 -3.73
CA HIS A 157 -8.92 -15.66 -3.84
C HIS A 157 -9.48 -16.72 -4.79
N PRO A 158 -10.32 -17.67 -4.33
CA PRO A 158 -10.66 -18.85 -5.11
C PRO A 158 -11.38 -18.53 -6.42
N GLN A 159 -12.30 -17.55 -6.43
CA GLN A 159 -13.05 -17.19 -7.64
C GLN A 159 -12.31 -16.24 -8.58
N MET A 160 -11.41 -15.41 -8.07
CA MET A 160 -10.72 -14.39 -8.88
C MET A 160 -9.36 -14.86 -9.37
N GLN A 161 -8.85 -15.97 -8.81
CA GLN A 161 -7.56 -16.56 -9.16
C GLN A 161 -6.37 -15.59 -9.02
N ILE A 162 -6.50 -14.57 -8.17
CA ILE A 162 -5.46 -13.61 -7.82
C ILE A 162 -5.14 -13.66 -6.33
N MET A 163 -3.97 -13.15 -5.94
CA MET A 163 -3.65 -12.89 -4.54
C MET A 163 -4.37 -11.62 -4.09
N VAL A 164 -5.05 -11.67 -2.94
CA VAL A 164 -5.73 -10.53 -2.35
C VAL A 164 -5.21 -10.27 -0.92
N PRO A 165 -5.21 -9.01 -0.43
CA PRO A 165 -4.66 -8.70 0.88
C PRO A 165 -5.53 -9.23 2.02
N LYS A 166 -5.13 -10.27 2.75
CA LYS A 166 -5.87 -10.81 3.90
C LYS A 166 -5.90 -9.85 5.09
N MET A 167 -4.76 -9.25 5.40
CA MET A 167 -4.58 -8.40 6.57
C MET A 167 -3.45 -7.41 6.34
N MET A 168 -3.60 -6.21 6.89
CA MET A 168 -2.54 -5.22 7.01
C MET A 168 -2.33 -4.88 8.47
N SER A 169 -1.07 -4.83 8.91
CA SER A 169 -0.70 -4.33 10.24
C SER A 169 0.32 -3.22 10.09
N GLU A 170 0.14 -2.16 10.87
CA GLU A 170 1.00 -0.98 10.84
C GLU A 170 1.51 -0.66 12.23
N ALA A 171 2.68 -0.06 12.28
CA ALA A 171 3.20 0.57 13.47
C ALA A 171 3.85 1.89 13.03
N PHE A 172 3.36 3.02 13.55
CA PHE A 172 3.77 4.36 13.09
C PHE A 172 3.96 5.33 14.25
N TYR A 173 4.60 6.46 13.98
CA TYR A 173 4.70 7.56 14.94
C TYR A 173 3.43 8.42 14.99
N ILE A 174 3.12 8.82 16.22
CA ILE A 174 2.15 9.86 16.54
C ILE A 174 2.83 10.87 17.48
N SER A 175 2.28 12.08 17.60
CA SER A 175 2.81 13.05 18.57
C SER A 175 2.84 12.42 19.97
N GLY A 176 4.01 12.42 20.60
CA GLY A 176 4.21 11.88 21.96
C GLY A 176 4.30 10.36 22.09
N GLY A 177 4.30 9.58 21.01
CA GLY A 177 4.43 8.12 21.13
C GLY A 177 4.31 7.32 19.85
N ARG A 178 3.79 6.10 20.00
CA ARG A 178 3.61 5.15 18.89
C ARG A 178 2.15 4.74 18.76
N GLY A 179 1.70 4.69 17.51
CA GLY A 179 0.43 4.08 17.12
C GLY A 179 0.64 2.72 16.47
N ASN A 180 -0.39 1.87 16.58
CA ASN A 180 -0.47 0.61 15.84
C ASN A 180 -1.84 0.49 15.16
N GLY A 181 -1.85 -0.13 13.99
CA GLY A 181 -3.06 -0.36 13.20
C GLY A 181 -3.19 -1.82 12.79
N ARG A 182 -4.43 -2.30 12.68
CA ARG A 182 -4.74 -3.59 12.05
C ARG A 182 -5.99 -3.45 11.21
N ALA A 183 -5.89 -3.79 9.93
CA ALA A 183 -7.00 -3.88 9.00
C ALA A 183 -7.15 -5.31 8.49
N ARG A 184 -8.39 -5.75 8.34
CA ARG A 184 -8.75 -7.04 7.73
C ARG A 184 -9.57 -6.75 6.49
N TYR A 185 -9.30 -7.46 5.41
CA TYR A 185 -10.02 -7.27 4.16
C TYR A 185 -10.77 -8.54 3.78
N SER A 186 -11.99 -8.35 3.33
CA SER A 186 -12.95 -9.39 2.96
C SER A 186 -13.94 -8.83 1.94
N ASN A 187 -14.85 -9.66 1.43
CA ASN A 187 -15.88 -9.25 0.46
C ASN A 187 -15.29 -8.58 -0.80
N TYR A 188 -14.27 -9.22 -1.38
CA TYR A 188 -13.66 -8.74 -2.62
C TYR A 188 -14.67 -8.82 -3.76
N ARG A 189 -14.72 -7.75 -4.57
CA ARG A 189 -15.57 -7.68 -5.75
C ARG A 189 -14.75 -7.17 -6.92
N ARG A 190 -14.89 -7.84 -8.06
CA ARG A 190 -14.34 -7.33 -9.31
C ARG A 190 -15.33 -6.30 -9.84
N PHE A 191 -14.85 -5.08 -10.03
CA PHE A 191 -15.61 -4.07 -10.76
C PHE A 191 -15.34 -4.26 -12.25
N SER A 192 -16.40 -4.29 -13.06
CA SER A 192 -16.33 -4.30 -14.52
C SER A 192 -17.33 -3.30 -15.06
N THR A 193 -16.87 -2.34 -15.85
CA THR A 193 -17.72 -1.48 -16.66
C THR A 193 -17.90 -2.13 -18.03
N ALA A 194 -19.14 -2.42 -18.41
CA ALA A 194 -19.46 -2.75 -19.79
C ALA A 194 -19.60 -1.43 -20.56
N ALA A 195 -18.64 -1.11 -21.44
CA ALA A 195 -18.82 -0.04 -22.41
C ALA A 195 -19.58 -0.62 -23.61
N ARG A 196 -20.74 -0.03 -23.94
CA ARG A 196 -21.46 -0.31 -25.18
C ARG A 196 -21.14 0.83 -26.15
N ILE A 197 -20.43 0.52 -27.23
CA ILE A 197 -20.29 1.44 -28.36
C ILE A 197 -21.65 1.43 -29.08
N LEU A 198 -22.33 2.57 -29.12
CA LEU A 198 -23.49 2.76 -29.98
C LEU A 198 -22.97 3.08 -31.39
N PRO A 199 -23.47 2.41 -32.45
CA PRO A 199 -23.18 2.84 -33.82
C PRO A 199 -23.64 4.28 -34.02
N GLN A 200 -22.82 5.08 -34.71
CA GLN A 200 -23.19 6.42 -35.17
C GLN A 200 -24.21 6.35 -36.30
#